data_AF-A0A8J7PQ21-F1
#
_entry.id   AF-A0A8J7PQ21-F1
#
_cell.length_a   1.000
_cell.length_b   1.000
_cell.length_c   1.000
_cell.angle_alpha   90.00
_cell.angle_beta   90.00
_cell.angle_gamma   90.00
#
_symmetry.space_group_name_H-M   'P 1'
#
loop_
_entity.id
_entity.type
_entity.pdbx_description
1 polymer ?
#
loop_
_entity_poly.entity_id
_entity_poly.type
_entity_poly.pdbx_seq_one_letter_code
_entity_poly.pdbx_strand_id
1 'polypeptide(L)'
;MGSVILAAGRFPNHFKSPSQLRAVEKEWKRKRRAVAYQERYKEKAKPRNAKRRAAKLNRCVAWADKDAIAAIYRKAASLTSRTGIPHEVDHIIPLQGKLVSGLHVETNLRVVTQRENRAKWNLFEPE
;
A
#
# COMPACT_ATOMS: atom_id res chain seq x y z
N MET A 1 -38.09 -25.47 18.82
CA MET A 1 -36.65 -25.52 19.16
C MET A 1 -35.94 -24.29 18.58
N GLY A 2 -35.82 -23.25 19.43
CA GLY A 2 -34.92 -22.08 19.37
C GLY A 2 -34.53 -21.45 18.03
N SER A 3 -35.35 -20.52 17.52
CA SER A 3 -34.84 -19.43 16.67
C SER A 3 -34.10 -18.42 17.54
N VAL A 4 -32.77 -18.43 17.51
CA VAL A 4 -31.97 -17.34 18.09
C VAL A 4 -31.95 -16.19 17.09
N ILE A 5 -32.86 -15.24 17.30
CA ILE A 5 -32.83 -13.94 16.61
C ILE A 5 -31.69 -13.14 17.25
N LEU A 6 -30.52 -13.14 16.62
CA LEU A 6 -29.44 -12.19 16.90
C LEU A 6 -29.38 -11.18 15.76
N ALA A 7 -29.45 -9.91 16.14
CA ALA A 7 -29.65 -8.75 15.29
C ALA A 7 -28.74 -8.67 14.05
N ALA A 8 -29.35 -8.24 12.94
CA ALA A 8 -28.73 -7.56 11.81
C ALA A 8 -27.59 -8.29 11.06
N GLY A 9 -27.95 -9.27 10.24
CA GLY A 9 -27.10 -9.80 9.18
C GLY A 9 -27.46 -11.24 8.83
N ARG A 10 -28.16 -11.45 7.72
CA ARG A 10 -28.61 -12.76 7.26
C ARG A 10 -27.40 -13.62 6.85
N PHE A 11 -26.89 -14.44 7.76
CA PHE A 11 -25.88 -15.45 7.44
C PHE A 11 -26.58 -16.74 6.96
N PRO A 12 -26.17 -17.36 5.83
CA PRO A 12 -26.79 -18.60 5.36
C PRO A 12 -26.60 -19.75 6.36
N ASN A 13 -27.69 -20.45 6.62
CA ASN A 13 -27.84 -21.57 7.57
C ASN A 13 -27.10 -22.83 7.11
N HIS A 14 -25.77 -22.88 7.24
CA HIS A 14 -25.03 -24.15 7.23
C HIS A 14 -24.22 -24.24 8.52
N PHE A 15 -24.38 -25.36 9.25
CA PHE A 15 -23.85 -25.60 10.59
C PHE A 15 -22.35 -25.26 10.69
N LYS A 16 -22.05 -24.10 11.28
CA LYS A 16 -20.69 -23.68 11.62
C LYS A 16 -20.45 -23.97 13.10
N SER A 17 -19.32 -24.59 13.41
CA SER A 17 -18.88 -24.78 14.79
C SER A 17 -18.63 -23.43 15.49
N PRO A 18 -18.63 -23.38 16.83
CA PRO A 18 -18.41 -22.13 17.57
C PRO A 18 -17.11 -21.40 17.18
N SER A 19 -16.04 -22.11 16.79
CA SER A 19 -14.80 -21.50 16.31
C SER A 19 -14.95 -20.88 14.92
N GLN A 20 -15.67 -21.55 14.03
CA GLN A 20 -15.97 -21.06 12.67
C GLN A 20 -16.87 -19.81 12.71
N LEU A 21 -17.85 -19.76 13.61
CA LEU A 21 -18.70 -18.58 13.81
C LEU A 21 -17.88 -17.37 14.29
N ARG A 22 -16.99 -17.55 15.27
CA ARG A 22 -16.08 -16.51 15.75
C ARG A 22 -15.14 -15.99 14.65
N ALA A 23 -14.62 -16.88 13.80
CA ALA A 23 -13.77 -16.51 12.68
C ALA A 23 -14.52 -15.64 11.65
N VAL A 24 -15.74 -16.05 11.30
CA VAL A 24 -16.62 -15.30 10.37
C VAL A 24 -17.00 -13.94 10.95
N GLU A 25 -17.34 -13.87 12.24
CA GLU A 25 -17.65 -12.61 12.91
C GLU A 25 -16.43 -11.68 12.96
N LYS A 26 -15.24 -12.21 13.26
CA LYS A 26 -13.99 -11.46 13.25
C LYS A 26 -13.69 -10.90 11.85
N GLU A 27 -13.86 -11.70 10.80
CA GLU A 27 -13.67 -11.27 9.42
C GLU A 27 -14.70 -10.21 9.01
N TRP A 28 -15.97 -10.37 9.39
CA TRP A 28 -17.03 -9.40 9.13
C TRP A 28 -16.77 -8.06 9.83
N LYS A 29 -16.38 -8.08 11.11
CA LYS A 29 -15.95 -6.89 11.85
C LYS A 29 -14.74 -6.23 11.19
N ARG A 30 -13.77 -7.02 10.71
CA ARG A 30 -12.59 -6.50 9.97
C ARG A 30 -13.01 -5.80 8.67
N LYS A 31 -13.87 -6.42 7.86
CA LYS A 31 -14.40 -5.84 6.60
C LYS A 31 -15.16 -4.55 6.87
N ARG A 32 -16.08 -4.53 7.85
CA ARG A 32 -16.82 -3.32 8.24
C ARG A 32 -15.90 -2.19 8.72
N ARG A 33 -14.89 -2.51 9.55
CA ARG A 33 -13.88 -1.53 9.97
C ARG A 33 -13.09 -0.97 8.80
N ALA A 34 -12.71 -1.79 7.84
CA ALA A 34 -12.01 -1.35 6.64
C ALA A 34 -12.88 -0.40 5.78
N VAL A 35 -14.16 -0.72 5.59
CA VAL A 35 -15.12 0.16 4.89
C VAL A 35 -15.29 1.48 5.63
N ALA A 36 -15.55 1.44 6.95
CA ALA A 36 -15.72 2.65 7.75
C ALA A 36 -14.45 3.54 7.76
N TYR A 37 -13.26 2.92 7.76
CA TYR A 37 -11.99 3.63 7.62
C TYR A 37 -11.88 4.28 6.24
N GLN A 38 -12.15 3.54 5.15
CA GLN A 38 -12.13 4.11 3.81
C GLN A 38 -13.09 5.29 3.71
N GLU A 39 -14.32 5.17 4.21
CA GLU A 39 -15.31 6.25 4.21
C GLU A 39 -14.84 7.47 5.00
N ARG A 40 -14.29 7.28 6.20
CA ARG A 40 -13.79 8.37 7.05
C ARG A 40 -12.59 9.10 6.44
N TYR A 41 -11.75 8.39 5.70
CA TYR A 41 -10.50 8.94 5.18
C TYR A 41 -10.51 9.16 3.66
N LYS A 42 -11.59 8.85 2.93
CA LYS A 42 -11.68 9.03 1.47
C LYS A 42 -11.40 10.48 1.06
N GLU A 43 -11.94 11.43 1.81
CA GLU A 43 -11.78 12.87 1.55
C GLU A 43 -10.34 13.32 1.77
N LYS A 44 -9.61 12.71 2.70
CA LYS A 44 -8.20 13.01 2.97
C LYS A 44 -7.23 12.20 2.10
N ALA A 45 -7.63 11.01 1.65
CA ALA A 45 -6.84 10.12 0.83
C ALA A 45 -6.73 10.62 -0.63
N LYS A 46 -7.85 11.12 -1.18
CA LYS A 46 -7.90 11.70 -2.54
C LYS A 46 -6.86 12.82 -2.75
N PRO A 47 -6.80 13.89 -1.93
CA PRO A 47 -5.83 14.97 -2.14
C PRO A 47 -4.39 14.51 -1.92
N ARG A 48 -4.12 13.60 -0.96
CA ARG A 48 -2.78 13.04 -0.74
C ARG A 48 -2.28 12.26 -1.95
N ASN A 49 -3.13 11.40 -2.53
CA ASN A 49 -2.78 10.65 -3.73
C ASN A 49 -2.61 11.56 -4.94
N ALA A 50 -3.45 12.59 -5.09
CA ALA A 50 -3.28 13.60 -6.14
C ALA A 50 -1.94 14.34 -6.00
N LYS A 51 -1.60 14.81 -4.79
CA LYS A 51 -0.31 15.47 -4.49
C LYS A 51 0.88 14.55 -4.80
N ARG A 52 0.82 13.27 -4.42
CA ARG A 52 1.89 12.30 -4.71
C ARG A 52 2.06 12.07 -6.21
N ARG A 53 0.96 11.93 -6.97
CA ARG A 53 1.01 11.79 -8.43
C ARG A 53 1.61 13.01 -9.09
N ALA A 54 1.16 14.20 -8.72
CA ALA A 54 1.71 15.46 -9.23
C ALA A 54 3.20 15.59 -8.91
N ALA A 55 3.63 15.28 -7.69
CA ALA A 55 5.04 15.30 -7.31
C ALA A 55 5.88 14.32 -8.14
N LYS A 56 5.36 13.13 -8.45
CA LYS A 56 6.04 12.19 -9.35
C LYS A 56 6.15 12.76 -10.77
N LEU A 57 5.03 13.23 -11.33
CA LEU A 57 4.99 13.78 -12.69
C LEU A 57 5.92 14.98 -12.86
N ASN A 58 5.91 15.92 -11.92
CA ASN A 58 6.77 17.11 -11.95
C ASN A 58 8.26 16.80 -11.78
N ARG A 59 8.60 15.56 -11.38
CA ARG A 59 9.98 15.09 -11.21
C ARG A 59 10.38 14.10 -12.30
N CYS A 60 9.49 13.76 -13.22
CA CYS A 60 9.84 13.03 -14.43
C CYS A 60 10.52 14.00 -15.40
N VAL A 61 11.74 13.69 -15.79
CA VAL A 61 12.53 14.46 -16.76
C VAL A 61 12.52 13.76 -18.11
N ALA A 62 12.70 14.53 -19.19
CA ALA A 62 12.59 14.00 -20.56
C ALA A 62 13.64 12.93 -20.87
N TRP A 63 14.82 13.04 -20.26
CA TRP A 63 15.96 12.13 -20.44
C TRP A 63 15.90 10.87 -19.57
N ALA A 64 14.88 10.72 -18.72
CA ALA A 64 14.73 9.52 -17.89
C ALA A 64 14.53 8.27 -18.77
N ASP A 65 15.26 7.19 -18.47
CA ASP A 65 15.11 5.93 -19.17
C ASP A 65 13.87 5.18 -18.65
N LYS A 66 12.79 5.27 -19.43
CA LYS A 66 11.51 4.66 -19.08
C LYS A 66 11.58 3.13 -19.05
N ASP A 67 12.42 2.52 -19.87
CA ASP A 67 12.54 1.06 -19.96
C ASP A 67 13.35 0.52 -18.78
N ALA A 68 14.43 1.21 -18.39
CA ALA A 68 15.17 0.92 -17.17
C ALA A 68 14.28 1.08 -15.92
N ILE A 69 13.51 2.17 -15.84
CA ILE A 69 12.53 2.36 -14.75
C ILE A 69 11.53 1.18 -14.73
N ALA A 70 10.94 0.82 -15.86
CA ALA A 70 10.00 -0.29 -15.94
C ALA A 70 10.65 -1.63 -15.52
N ALA A 71 11.91 -1.85 -15.89
CA ALA A 71 12.68 -3.03 -15.47
C ALA A 71 12.87 -3.08 -13.95
N ILE A 72 13.11 -1.95 -13.28
CA ILE A 72 13.21 -1.86 -11.82
C ILE A 72 11.88 -2.24 -11.14
N TYR A 73 10.74 -1.77 -11.66
CA TYR A 73 9.42 -2.18 -11.15
C TYR A 73 9.16 -3.69 -11.35
N ARG A 74 9.52 -4.24 -12.51
CA ARG A 74 9.43 -5.69 -12.76
C ARG A 74 10.31 -6.48 -11.79
N LYS A 75 11.53 -5.99 -11.51
CA LYS A 75 12.44 -6.60 -10.54
C LYS A 75 11.84 -6.65 -9.14
N ALA A 76 11.19 -5.56 -8.68
CA ALA A 76 10.50 -5.54 -7.38
C ALA A 76 9.37 -6.58 -7.30
N ALA A 77 8.55 -6.70 -8.36
CA ALA A 77 7.50 -7.70 -8.42
C ALA A 77 8.07 -9.13 -8.39
N SER A 78 9.11 -9.39 -9.20
CA SER A 78 9.79 -10.70 -9.26
C SER A 78 10.40 -11.09 -7.90
N LEU A 79 11.08 -10.17 -7.22
CA LEU A 79 11.63 -10.41 -5.88
C LEU A 79 10.53 -10.72 -4.86
N THR A 80 9.39 -10.03 -4.94
CA THR A 80 8.23 -10.32 -4.10
C THR A 80 7.73 -11.74 -4.30
N SER A 81 7.51 -12.14 -5.55
CA SER A 81 7.05 -13.50 -5.88
C SER A 81 8.03 -14.57 -5.44
N ARG A 82 9.34 -14.32 -5.60
CA ARG A 82 10.38 -15.33 -5.33
C ARG A 82 10.72 -15.50 -3.86
N THR A 83 10.64 -14.43 -3.07
CA THR A 83 11.02 -14.44 -1.64
C THR A 83 9.82 -14.57 -0.70
N GLY A 84 8.61 -14.28 -1.18
CA GLY A 84 7.41 -14.14 -0.33
C GLY A 84 7.41 -12.86 0.52
N ILE A 85 8.46 -12.04 0.44
CA ILE A 85 8.58 -10.77 1.16
C ILE A 85 8.13 -9.64 0.22
N PRO A 86 7.19 -8.76 0.62
CA PRO A 86 6.81 -7.63 -0.23
C PRO A 86 7.99 -6.68 -0.49
N HIS A 87 8.29 -6.43 -1.76
CA HIS A 87 9.27 -5.45 -2.23
C HIS A 87 8.59 -4.28 -2.94
N GLU A 88 9.18 -3.09 -2.82
CA GLU A 88 8.71 -1.85 -3.41
C GLU A 88 9.87 -1.10 -4.08
N VAL A 89 9.55 -0.16 -4.98
CA VAL A 89 10.53 0.75 -5.57
C VAL A 89 10.56 2.03 -4.72
N ASP A 90 11.72 2.29 -4.12
CA ASP A 90 12.03 3.48 -3.34
C ASP A 90 12.83 4.48 -4.18
N HIS A 91 12.69 5.76 -3.87
CA HIS A 91 13.52 6.82 -4.41
C HIS A 91 14.68 7.09 -3.45
N ILE A 92 15.93 6.87 -3.86
CA ILE A 92 17.12 7.05 -2.99
C ILE A 92 17.09 8.45 -2.37
N ILE A 93 16.97 9.46 -3.24
CA ILE A 93 16.66 10.84 -2.88
C ILE A 93 15.13 11.02 -2.98
N PRO A 94 14.43 11.35 -1.87
CA PRO A 94 12.98 11.44 -1.85
C PRO A 94 12.45 12.55 -2.76
N LEU A 95 11.31 12.31 -3.42
CA LEU A 95 10.68 13.31 -4.29
C LEU A 95 10.15 14.54 -3.52
N GLN A 96 9.85 14.36 -2.23
CA GLN A 96 9.25 15.36 -1.34
C GLN A 96 9.98 15.39 0.01
N GLY A 97 11.31 15.35 -0.03
CA GLY A 97 12.14 15.48 1.17
C GLY A 97 12.06 16.87 1.78
N LYS A 98 12.37 16.97 3.08
CA LYS A 98 12.43 18.26 3.79
C LYS A 98 13.63 19.10 3.32
N LEU A 99 14.76 18.45 3.06
CA LEU A 99 16.03 19.11 2.71
C LEU A 99 16.28 19.12 1.19
N VAL A 100 15.87 18.06 0.49
CA VAL A 100 16.15 17.86 -0.93
C VAL A 100 14.94 17.28 -1.67
N SER A 101 14.93 17.41 -3.00
CA SER A 101 13.96 16.78 -3.87
C SER A 101 14.67 16.03 -5.00
N GLY A 102 14.53 14.71 -5.04
CA GLY A 102 15.06 13.88 -6.11
C GLY A 102 14.22 13.89 -7.38
N LEU A 103 14.81 13.41 -8.48
CA LEU A 103 14.13 13.19 -9.76
C LEU A 103 13.55 11.78 -9.87
N HIS A 104 12.55 11.57 -10.72
CA HIS A 104 12.05 10.24 -11.05
C HIS A 104 12.82 9.69 -12.26
N VAL A 105 14.03 9.21 -11.99
CA VAL A 105 14.99 8.68 -12.98
C VAL A 105 15.51 7.34 -12.48
N GLU A 106 15.92 6.46 -13.40
CA GLU A 106 16.42 5.11 -13.14
C GLU A 106 17.54 5.07 -12.08
N THR A 107 18.45 6.04 -12.11
CA THR A 107 19.56 6.16 -11.15
C THR A 107 19.13 6.55 -9.74
N ASN A 108 17.95 7.15 -9.58
CA ASN A 108 17.39 7.50 -8.28
C ASN A 108 16.43 6.44 -7.73
N LEU A 109 16.28 5.29 -8.39
CA LEU A 109 15.37 4.23 -7.96
C LEU A 109 16.14 3.02 -7.43
N ARG A 110 15.65 2.44 -6.34
CA ARG A 110 16.14 1.17 -5.80
C ARG A 110 15.01 0.26 -5.40
N VAL A 111 15.24 -1.04 -5.47
CA VAL A 111 14.30 -2.04 -4.95
C VAL A 111 14.66 -2.31 -3.50
N VAL A 112 13.68 -2.17 -2.61
CA VAL A 112 13.81 -2.41 -1.17
C VAL A 112 12.62 -3.21 -0.67
N THR A 113 12.70 -3.77 0.53
CA THR A 113 11.51 -4.36 1.15
C THR A 113 10.49 -3.26 1.49
N GLN A 114 9.21 -3.61 1.50
CA GLN A 114 8.15 -2.70 1.92
C GLN A 114 8.39 -2.17 3.34
N ARG A 115 8.98 -2.99 4.23
CA ARG A 115 9.30 -2.60 5.60
C ARG A 115 10.32 -1.47 5.62
N GLU A 116 11.42 -1.62 4.88
CA GLU A 116 12.47 -0.60 4.78
C GLU A 116 11.95 0.68 4.14
N ASN A 117 11.19 0.60 3.03
CA ASN A 117 10.61 1.76 2.36
C ASN A 117 9.73 2.58 3.32
N ARG A 118 8.89 1.89 4.10
CA ARG A 118 8.00 2.51 5.09
C ARG A 118 8.74 3.08 6.29
N ALA A 119 9.90 2.54 6.65
CA ALA A 119 10.73 3.11 7.71
C ALA A 119 11.40 4.41 7.23
N LYS A 120 11.91 4.46 6.00
CA LYS A 120 12.59 5.62 5.42
C LYS A 120 11.68 6.84 5.21
N TRP A 121 10.40 6.65 4.85
CA TRP A 121 9.51 7.77 4.53
C TRP A 121 10.09 8.69 3.45
N ASN A 122 10.07 10.02 3.66
CA ASN A 122 10.69 11.03 2.81
C ASN A 122 12.00 11.55 3.43
N LEU A 123 12.66 10.74 4.27
CA LEU A 123 13.93 11.12 4.88
C LEU A 123 15.06 10.99 3.85
N PHE A 124 15.97 11.95 3.90
CA PHE A 124 17.25 11.93 3.21
C PHE A 124 18.31 12.26 4.23
N GLU A 125 19.24 11.35 4.45
CA GLU A 125 20.42 11.55 5.28
C GLU A 125 21.60 11.72 4.33
N PRO A 126 22.18 12.94 4.22
CA PRO A 126 23.42 13.11 3.49
C PRO A 126 24.55 12.37 4.23
N GLU A 127 25.46 11.78 3.47
CA GLU A 127 26.71 11.23 4.00
C GLU A 127 27.63 12.33 4.53
#